data_AF-A0A2T1GGV7-F1
#
_entry.id   AF-A0A2T1GGV7-F1
#
_cell.length_a   1.000
_cell.length_b   1.000
_cell.length_c   1.000
_cell.angle_alpha   90.00
_cell.angle_beta   90.00
_cell.angle_gamma   90.00
#
_symmetry.space_group_name_H-M   'P 1'
#
loop_
_entity.id
_entity.type
_entity.pdbx_description
1 polymer ?
#
loop_
_entity_poly.entity_id
_entity_poly.type
_entity_poly.pdbx_seq_one_letter_code
_entity_poly.pdbx_strand_id
1 'polypeptide(L)'
;MNPYQILGISPHASLAQIKSAYRQAAANNHPDRGGTHAAMVAINDAYEQLTHHLAPTKPHIRDRSAPPPTSLSDWFVVYQRLLSIVERRGYKRGWITYRLIELQPPLEIWELHGQVMEYRAGFARYHWEKQ
;
A
#
# COMPACT_ATOMS: atom_id res chain seq x y z
N MET A 1 3.12 -7.55 -23.19
CA MET A 1 1.81 -6.98 -23.59
C MET A 1 1.81 -5.49 -23.30
N ASN A 2 1.05 -4.70 -24.06
CA ASN A 2 0.94 -3.25 -23.82
C ASN A 2 -0.02 -2.98 -22.64
N PRO A 3 0.43 -2.37 -21.52
CA PRO A 3 -0.41 -2.11 -20.35
C PRO A 3 -1.64 -1.24 -20.63
N TYR A 4 -1.52 -0.28 -21.55
CA TYR A 4 -2.62 0.60 -21.93
C TYR A 4 -3.74 -0.17 -22.64
N GLN A 5 -3.37 -1.14 -23.48
CA GLN A 5 -4.33 -2.01 -24.15
C GLN A 5 -5.02 -2.96 -23.19
N ILE A 6 -4.28 -3.53 -22.22
CA ILE A 6 -4.87 -4.40 -21.19
C ILE A 6 -5.95 -3.67 -20.38
N LEU A 7 -5.70 -2.40 -20.01
CA LEU A 7 -6.66 -1.58 -19.28
C LEU A 7 -7.69 -0.88 -20.18
N GLY A 8 -7.58 -1.00 -21.51
CA GLY A 8 -8.49 -0.37 -22.47
C GLY A 8 -8.45 1.16 -22.46
N ILE A 9 -7.27 1.76 -22.26
CA ILE A 9 -7.07 3.21 -22.13
C ILE A 9 -6.05 3.77 -23.12
N SER A 10 -6.08 5.08 -23.32
CA SER A 10 -5.11 5.80 -24.15
C SER A 10 -3.69 5.78 -23.54
N PRO A 11 -2.62 5.73 -24.36
CA PRO A 11 -1.24 5.95 -23.92
C PRO A 11 -1.02 7.27 -23.16
N HIS A 12 -1.90 8.25 -23.39
CA HIS A 12 -1.87 9.57 -22.74
C HIS A 12 -2.81 9.67 -21.53
N ALA A 13 -3.32 8.54 -21.03
CA ALA A 13 -4.22 8.54 -19.89
C ALA A 13 -3.54 9.08 -18.62
N SER A 14 -4.26 9.95 -17.90
CA SER A 14 -3.84 10.44 -16.59
C SER A 14 -3.85 9.33 -15.53
N LEU A 15 -3.11 9.53 -14.43
CA LEU A 15 -3.10 8.59 -13.30
C LEU A 15 -4.51 8.31 -12.74
N ALA A 16 -5.40 9.31 -12.76
CA ALA A 16 -6.79 9.15 -12.35
C ALA A 16 -7.57 8.20 -13.28
N GLN A 17 -7.39 8.35 -14.60
CA GLN A 17 -7.98 7.48 -15.61
C GLN A 17 -7.42 6.05 -15.51
N ILE A 18 -6.11 5.89 -15.32
CA ILE A 18 -5.47 4.58 -15.12
C ILE A 18 -6.07 3.87 -13.89
N LYS A 19 -6.19 4.57 -12.75
CA LYS A 19 -6.80 4.03 -11.54
C LYS A 19 -8.27 3.65 -11.73
N SER A 20 -9.02 4.45 -12.50
CA SER A 20 -10.42 4.17 -12.79
C SER A 20 -10.58 2.93 -13.66
N ALA A 21 -9.79 2.84 -14.73
CA ALA A 21 -9.80 1.71 -15.65
C ALA A 21 -9.37 0.41 -14.95
N TYR A 22 -8.35 0.44 -14.10
CA TYR A 22 -7.96 -0.70 -13.27
C TYR A 22 -9.12 -1.21 -12.40
N ARG A 23 -9.82 -0.33 -11.68
CA ARG A 23 -10.95 -0.74 -10.83
C ARG A 23 -12.08 -1.39 -11.64
N GLN A 24 -12.39 -0.84 -12.82
CA GLN A 24 -13.41 -1.40 -13.71
C GLN A 24 -12.98 -2.75 -14.27
N ALA A 25 -11.75 -2.86 -14.79
CA ALA A 25 -11.20 -4.08 -15.34
C ALA A 25 -11.15 -5.19 -14.27
N ALA A 26 -10.67 -4.89 -13.07
CA ALA A 26 -10.61 -5.82 -11.95
C ALA A 26 -12.01 -6.28 -11.50
N ALA A 27 -12.99 -5.38 -11.43
CA ALA A 27 -14.36 -5.73 -11.08
C ALA A 27 -15.00 -6.68 -12.12
N ASN A 28 -14.74 -6.43 -13.41
CA ASN A 28 -15.28 -7.22 -14.51
C ASN A 28 -14.60 -8.59 -14.68
N ASN A 29 -13.32 -8.71 -14.30
CA ASN A 29 -12.53 -9.92 -14.48
C ASN A 29 -12.24 -10.66 -13.16
N HIS A 30 -12.94 -10.30 -12.08
CA HIS A 30 -12.77 -10.97 -10.80
C HIS A 30 -13.16 -12.45 -10.92
N PRO A 31 -12.34 -13.40 -10.44
CA PRO A 31 -12.66 -14.84 -10.53
C PRO A 31 -14.01 -15.19 -9.89
N ASP A 32 -14.34 -14.58 -8.75
CA ASP A 32 -15.66 -14.75 -8.09
C ASP A 32 -16.86 -14.23 -8.91
N ARG A 33 -16.61 -13.49 -10.01
CA ARG A 33 -17.64 -12.95 -10.91
C ARG A 33 -17.59 -13.56 -12.32
N GLY A 34 -16.94 -14.71 -12.46
CA GLY A 34 -16.81 -15.42 -13.74
C GLY A 34 -15.61 -15.00 -14.58
N GLY A 35 -14.68 -14.22 -14.03
CA GLY A 35 -13.37 -13.97 -14.64
C GLY A 35 -12.37 -15.09 -14.40
N THR A 36 -11.13 -14.88 -14.82
CA THR A 36 -10.04 -15.85 -14.61
C THR A 36 -8.91 -15.24 -13.80
N HIS A 37 -8.20 -16.08 -13.04
CA HIS A 37 -7.02 -15.64 -12.30
C HIS A 37 -5.95 -15.04 -13.24
N ALA A 38 -5.76 -15.65 -14.42
CA ALA A 38 -4.82 -15.15 -15.44
C ALA A 38 -5.17 -13.74 -15.93
N ALA A 39 -6.46 -13.45 -16.15
CA ALA A 39 -6.91 -12.12 -16.54
C ALA A 39 -6.65 -11.09 -15.43
N MET A 40 -6.92 -11.46 -14.17
CA MET A 40 -6.67 -10.59 -13.02
C MET A 40 -5.17 -10.28 -12.83
N VAL A 41 -4.30 -11.29 -13.02
CA VAL A 41 -2.84 -11.10 -12.99
C VAL A 41 -2.39 -10.10 -14.06
N ALA A 42 -2.84 -10.26 -15.31
CA ALA A 42 -2.48 -9.34 -16.40
C ALA A 42 -2.94 -7.88 -16.12
N ILE A 43 -4.13 -7.71 -15.53
CA ILE A 43 -4.66 -6.39 -15.15
C ILE A 43 -3.81 -5.76 -14.03
N ASN A 44 -3.41 -6.55 -13.03
CA ASN A 44 -2.54 -6.09 -11.94
C ASN A 44 -1.17 -5.64 -12.47
N ASP A 45 -0.53 -6.47 -13.31
CA ASP A 45 0.77 -6.18 -13.90
C ASP A 45 0.73 -4.91 -14.76
N ALA A 46 -0.32 -4.74 -15.56
CA ALA A 46 -0.51 -3.55 -16.38
C ALA A 46 -0.65 -2.29 -15.53
N TYR A 47 -1.45 -2.35 -14.46
CA TYR A 47 -1.63 -1.23 -13.55
C TYR A 47 -0.34 -0.88 -12.80
N GLU A 48 0.43 -1.88 -12.36
CA GLU A 48 1.71 -1.66 -11.70
C GLU A 48 2.71 -0.96 -12.63
N GLN A 49 2.89 -1.45 -13.85
CA GLN A 49 3.77 -0.82 -14.85
C GLN A 49 3.40 0.65 -15.10
N LEU A 50 2.12 0.94 -15.31
CA LEU A 50 1.67 2.30 -15.61
C LEU A 50 1.80 3.23 -14.40
N THR A 51 1.53 2.74 -13.19
CA THR A 51 1.61 3.57 -12.00
C THR A 51 3.02 3.70 -11.44
N HIS A 52 3.93 2.76 -11.72
CA HIS A 52 5.33 2.87 -11.30
C HIS A 52 6.02 4.09 -11.94
N HIS A 53 5.67 4.42 -13.19
CA HIS A 53 6.24 5.58 -13.90
C HIS A 53 5.49 6.90 -13.65
N LEU A 54 4.21 6.85 -13.28
CA LEU A 54 3.33 8.02 -13.20
C LEU A 54 2.93 8.42 -11.78
N ALA A 55 3.06 7.53 -10.80
CA ALA A 55 2.87 7.88 -9.40
C ALA A 55 4.13 8.57 -8.87
N PRO A 56 4.01 9.54 -7.95
CA PRO A 56 5.14 9.85 -7.09
C PRO A 56 5.59 8.55 -6.45
N THR A 57 6.86 8.17 -6.67
CA THR A 57 7.45 6.94 -6.14
C THR A 57 7.04 6.81 -4.68
N LYS A 58 6.34 5.71 -4.35
CA LYS A 58 5.97 5.42 -2.96
C LYS A 58 7.24 5.58 -2.11
N PRO A 59 7.22 6.36 -1.02
CA PRO A 59 8.43 6.57 -0.26
C PRO A 59 8.93 5.22 0.23
N HIS A 60 10.18 4.92 -0.13
CA HIS A 60 10.89 3.73 0.34
C HIS A 60 11.29 3.97 1.78
N ILE A 61 10.45 3.52 2.71
CA ILE A 61 10.60 3.79 4.14
C ILE A 61 11.82 3.09 4.72
N ARG A 62 12.11 1.90 4.18
CA ARG A 62 13.23 1.05 4.56
C ARG A 62 13.77 0.40 3.29
N ASP A 63 15.10 0.31 3.20
CA ASP A 63 15.73 -0.54 2.19
C ASP A 63 15.37 -2.00 2.50
N ARG A 64 14.75 -2.71 1.54
CA ARG A 64 14.40 -4.13 1.72
C ARG A 64 15.63 -5.01 1.94
N SER A 65 16.81 -4.55 1.53
CA SER A 65 18.09 -5.21 1.78
C SER A 65 18.68 -4.90 3.17
N ALA A 66 18.21 -3.85 3.85
CA ALA A 66 18.66 -3.53 5.20
C ALA A 66 17.98 -4.45 6.23
N PRO A 67 18.71 -4.93 7.26
CA PRO A 67 18.14 -5.74 8.32
C PRO A 67 17.00 -4.98 9.04
N PRO A 68 16.00 -5.70 9.56
CA PRO A 68 14.95 -5.06 10.35
C PRO A 68 15.53 -4.42 11.61
N PRO A 69 14.93 -3.32 12.10
CA PRO A 69 15.32 -2.75 13.39
C PRO A 69 15.24 -3.80 14.50
N THR A 70 16.25 -3.85 15.37
CA THR A 70 16.34 -4.85 16.45
C THR A 70 15.93 -4.30 17.82
N SER A 71 15.77 -2.99 17.95
CA SER A 71 15.36 -2.33 19.20
C SER A 71 14.05 -1.56 19.04
N LEU A 72 13.31 -1.40 20.14
CA LEU A 72 12.09 -0.61 20.15
C LEU A 72 12.36 0.87 19.81
N SER A 73 13.51 1.42 20.22
CA SER A 73 13.92 2.78 19.90
C SER A 73 14.12 3.00 18.40
N ASP A 74 14.74 2.04 17.70
CA ASP A 74 14.91 2.13 16.25
C ASP A 74 13.55 2.03 15.53
N TRP A 75 12.67 1.16 16.03
CA TRP A 75 11.30 1.07 15.54
C TRP A 75 10.51 2.37 15.74
N PHE A 76 10.72 3.07 16.85
CA PHE A 76 10.13 4.38 17.09
C PHE A 76 10.63 5.42 16.07
N VAL A 77 11.91 5.41 15.72
CA VAL A 77 12.46 6.28 14.65
C VAL A 77 11.78 5.99 13.31
N VAL A 78 11.57 4.71 12.97
CA VAL A 78 10.82 4.33 11.76
C VAL A 78 9.40 4.87 11.80
N TYR A 79 8.71 4.76 12.94
CA TYR A 79 7.36 5.27 13.11
C TYR A 79 7.28 6.81 12.99
N GLN A 80 8.21 7.54 13.61
CA GLN A 80 8.32 9.00 13.46
C GLN A 80 8.56 9.40 12.00
N ARG A 81 9.38 8.63 11.27
CA ARG A 81 9.59 8.85 9.84
C ARG A 81 8.27 8.71 9.05
N LEU A 82 7.46 7.70 9.36
CA LEU A 82 6.14 7.51 8.74
C LEU A 82 5.22 8.71 8.98
N LEU A 83 5.15 9.21 10.22
CA LEU A 83 4.38 10.41 10.57
C LEU A 83 4.84 11.62 9.74
N SER A 84 6.15 11.85 9.67
CA SER A 84 6.71 12.97 8.90
C SER A 84 6.38 12.90 7.40
N ILE A 85 6.22 11.68 6.86
CA ILE A 85 5.87 11.47 5.45
C ILE A 85 4.39 11.78 5.22
N VAL A 86 3.52 11.36 6.14
CA VAL A 86 2.09 11.68 6.09
C VAL A 86 1.90 13.20 6.06
N GLU A 87 2.59 13.92 6.94
CA GLU A 87 2.54 15.39 6.99
C GLU A 87 3.05 16.02 5.69
N ARG A 88 4.27 15.65 5.23
CA ARG A 88 4.86 16.24 4.01
C ARG A 88 4.12 15.91 2.71
N ARG A 89 3.47 14.75 2.63
CA ARG A 89 2.83 14.26 1.40
C ARG A 89 1.30 14.38 1.42
N GLY A 90 0.71 14.79 2.53
CA GLY A 90 -0.74 14.87 2.71
C GLY A 90 -1.44 13.51 2.60
N TYR A 91 -0.78 12.42 3.02
CA TYR A 91 -1.42 11.10 3.00
C TYR A 91 -2.52 10.99 4.06
N LYS A 92 -3.51 10.13 3.83
CA LYS A 92 -4.56 9.85 4.82
C LYS A 92 -3.97 9.03 5.97
N ARG A 93 -4.49 9.20 7.19
CA ARG A 93 -4.04 8.51 8.41
C ARG A 93 -3.92 6.98 8.29
N GLY A 94 -4.83 6.34 7.55
CA GLY A 94 -4.77 4.88 7.32
C GLY A 94 -3.57 4.41 6.50
N TRP A 95 -2.84 5.32 5.85
CA TRP A 95 -1.60 4.99 5.13
C TRP A 95 -0.53 4.40 6.06
N ILE A 96 -0.43 4.89 7.31
CA ILE A 96 0.51 4.35 8.29
C ILE A 96 0.15 2.91 8.64
N THR A 97 -1.15 2.63 8.86
CA THR A 97 -1.62 1.27 9.12
C THR A 97 -1.20 0.29 8.02
N TYR A 98 -1.35 0.65 6.75
CA TYR A 98 -0.87 -0.18 5.63
C TYR A 98 0.65 -0.41 5.68
N ARG A 99 1.43 0.58 6.09
CA ARG A 99 2.89 0.43 6.23
C ARG A 99 3.28 -0.45 7.40
N LEU A 100 2.59 -0.37 8.52
CA LEU A 100 2.87 -1.24 9.66
C LEU A 100 2.56 -2.71 9.32
N ILE A 101 1.54 -3.00 8.51
CA ILE A 101 1.29 -4.36 7.99
C ILE A 101 2.51 -4.87 7.19
N GLU A 102 3.05 -4.06 6.27
CA GLU A 102 4.21 -4.45 5.47
C GLU A 102 5.50 -4.57 6.28
N LEU A 103 5.65 -3.76 7.34
CA LEU A 103 6.87 -3.69 8.15
C LEU A 103 6.89 -4.72 9.29
N GLN A 104 5.73 -5.26 9.69
CA GLN A 104 5.58 -6.21 10.80
C GLN A 104 6.34 -5.77 12.07
N PRO A 105 6.06 -4.57 12.61
CA PRO A 105 6.74 -4.06 13.79
C PRO A 105 6.34 -4.83 15.05
N PRO A 106 7.04 -4.64 16.18
CA PRO A 106 6.63 -5.19 17.46
C PRO A 106 5.32 -4.55 17.96
N LEU A 107 4.64 -5.20 18.90
CA LEU A 107 3.31 -4.85 19.40
C LEU A 107 3.24 -3.40 19.91
N GLU A 108 4.30 -2.93 20.56
CA GLU A 108 4.41 -1.59 21.14
C GLU A 108 4.24 -0.48 20.09
N ILE A 109 4.67 -0.72 18.84
CA ILE A 109 4.47 0.23 17.74
C ILE A 109 3.02 0.23 17.28
N TRP A 110 2.37 -0.94 17.26
CA TRP A 110 0.94 -1.04 16.99
C TRP A 110 0.10 -0.34 18.08
N GLU A 111 0.49 -0.46 19.34
CA GLU A 111 -0.15 0.22 20.47
C GLU A 111 0.01 1.73 20.38
N LEU A 112 1.25 2.21 20.16
CA LEU A 112 1.53 3.63 19.93
C LEU A 112 0.71 4.18 18.76
N HIS A 113 0.64 3.43 17.65
CA HIS A 113 -0.15 3.84 16.49
C HIS A 113 -1.65 3.88 16.80
N GLY A 114 -2.16 2.89 17.52
CA GLY A 114 -3.55 2.85 17.98
C GLY A 114 -3.91 4.06 18.85
N GLN A 115 -3.01 4.43 19.77
CA GLN A 115 -3.18 5.62 20.62
C GLN A 115 -3.17 6.91 19.81
N VAL A 116 -2.16 7.10 18.94
CA VAL A 116 -2.03 8.32 18.10
C VAL A 116 -3.23 8.50 17.15
N MET A 117 -3.82 7.39 16.69
CA MET A 117 -4.97 7.43 15.77
C MET A 117 -6.33 7.34 16.46
N GLU A 118 -6.35 7.25 17.79
CA GLU A 118 -7.56 7.07 18.61
C GLU A 118 -8.39 5.86 18.17
N TYR A 119 -7.71 4.76 17.82
CA TYR A 119 -8.39 3.52 17.46
C TYR A 119 -8.91 2.77 18.68
N ARG A 120 -9.96 1.95 18.46
CA ARG A 120 -10.58 1.14 19.51
C ARG A 120 -9.59 0.20 20.20
N ALA A 121 -9.86 -0.09 21.47
CA ALA A 121 -9.16 -1.12 22.22
C ALA A 121 -9.15 -2.45 21.42
N GLY A 122 -8.00 -3.13 21.42
CA GLY A 122 -7.79 -4.37 20.66
C GLY A 122 -7.33 -4.18 19.21
N PHE A 123 -7.33 -2.97 18.65
CA PHE A 123 -6.79 -2.70 17.31
C PHE A 123 -5.34 -3.18 17.16
N ALA A 124 -4.47 -2.82 18.11
CA ALA A 124 -3.05 -3.13 18.06
C ALA A 124 -2.80 -4.66 18.07
N ARG A 125 -3.41 -5.34 19.04
CA ARG A 125 -3.34 -6.80 19.20
C ARG A 125 -3.83 -7.54 17.96
N TYR A 126 -4.98 -7.13 17.42
CA TYR A 126 -5.56 -7.73 16.21
C TYR A 126 -4.59 -7.69 15.01
N HIS A 127 -3.89 -6.57 14.81
CA HIS A 127 -2.97 -6.44 13.68
C HIS A 127 -1.65 -7.16 13.91
N TRP A 128 -1.11 -7.10 15.13
CA TRP A 128 0.11 -7.80 15.49
C TRP A 128 -0.03 -9.33 15.41
N GLU A 129 -1.17 -9.90 15.83
CA GLU A 129 -1.43 -11.34 15.75
C GLU A 129 -1.60 -11.86 14.30
N LYS A 130 -1.87 -10.97 13.34
CA LYS A 130 -2.10 -11.33 11.92
C LYS A 130 -0.89 -11.12 11.02
N GLN A 131 0.23 -10.67 11.59
CA GLN A 131 1.39 -10.24 10.81
C GLN A 131 2.25 -11.42 10.34
#